data_AF-A0A813LR48-F1
#
_entry.id   AF-A0A813LR48-F1
#
_cell.length_a   1.000
_cell.length_b   1.000
_cell.length_c   1.000
_cell.angle_alpha   90.00
_cell.angle_beta   90.00
_cell.angle_gamma   90.00
#
_symmetry.space_group_name_H-M   'P 1'
#
loop_
_entity.id
_entity.type
_entity.pdbx_description
1 polymer ?
#
loop_
_entity_poly.entity_id
_entity_poly.type
_entity_poly.pdbx_seq_one_letter_code
_entity_poly.pdbx_strand_id
1 'polypeptide(L)'
;ALARYLLPDDQKVFGIDLTPGAIGCALSHMQIWTQIIEQHGGHSVSDSPSPRFLVIEDDCRFLPDFGESALEQRLASVPNDWEICWLGGVDSLGQQAALNVAPGVRRVYSGFRTTTAYAITVAGAKSALEVCLPLYWQVDTHLTQHEVKPEDGMRGFPFTVKPIGYSLFPSLVEQAKERFDTDVQKDSTEHHALREALLPQGIDTREPLLLLGSCNGWSLEEAQRRFCFQPMEDSGHSSPSQVLSSLRVEVPSGGLSFQIISARHSWHWRLYTNGMPEDPGSRELRRGDDKKMMACLVSGKDTNIAHARDFLIREADEQVIELRVSLSASDGIRVWFV
;
A
#
# COMPACT_ATOMS: atom_id res chain seq x y z
N ALA A 1 -13.99 -11.62 -4.66
CA ALA A 1 -13.23 -11.62 -5.93
C ALA A 1 -14.09 -11.21 -7.12
N LEU A 2 -15.04 -12.02 -7.62
CA LEU A 2 -15.85 -11.66 -8.80
C LEU A 2 -16.61 -10.34 -8.64
N ALA A 3 -17.18 -10.09 -7.46
CA ALA A 3 -17.85 -8.82 -7.16
C ALA A 3 -16.91 -7.61 -7.24
N ARG A 4 -15.61 -7.78 -6.95
CA ARG A 4 -14.60 -6.71 -7.01
C ARG A 4 -14.10 -6.46 -8.43
N TYR A 5 -13.99 -7.52 -9.24
CA TYR A 5 -13.67 -7.38 -10.66
C TYR A 5 -14.68 -6.50 -11.41
N LEU A 6 -15.96 -6.61 -11.04
CA LEU A 6 -17.07 -5.84 -11.60
C LEU A 6 -17.19 -4.41 -11.03
N LEU A 7 -16.35 -4.02 -10.07
CA LEU A 7 -16.35 -2.66 -9.59
C LEU A 7 -15.88 -1.70 -10.69
N PRO A 8 -16.42 -0.48 -10.75
CA PRO A 8 -15.82 0.62 -11.50
C PRO A 8 -14.33 0.81 -11.15
N ASP A 9 -13.51 1.21 -12.12
CA ASP A 9 -12.04 1.28 -11.97
C ASP A 9 -11.60 2.24 -10.84
N ASP A 10 -12.39 3.26 -10.55
CA ASP A 10 -12.16 4.22 -9.47
C ASP A 10 -12.43 3.66 -8.07
N GLN A 11 -13.09 2.50 -7.97
CA GLN A 11 -13.32 1.75 -6.74
C GLN A 11 -12.36 0.56 -6.58
N LYS A 12 -11.55 0.29 -7.61
CA LYS A 12 -10.54 -0.77 -7.56
C LYS A 12 -9.31 -0.32 -6.77
N VAL A 13 -8.81 -1.22 -5.94
CA VAL A 13 -7.54 -1.09 -5.23
C VAL A 13 -6.43 -1.48 -6.19
N PHE A 14 -5.62 -0.49 -6.56
CA PHE A 14 -4.49 -0.66 -7.45
C PHE A 14 -3.49 -1.70 -6.91
N GLY A 15 -2.96 -2.54 -7.79
CA GLY A 15 -2.04 -3.62 -7.44
C GLY A 15 -2.66 -4.75 -6.59
N ILE A 16 -4.00 -4.81 -6.47
CA ILE A 16 -4.73 -5.87 -5.77
C ILE A 16 -5.91 -6.35 -6.60
N ASP A 17 -6.80 -5.44 -7.01
CA ASP A 17 -7.98 -5.81 -7.77
C ASP A 17 -7.67 -6.15 -9.23
N LEU A 18 -8.39 -7.15 -9.74
CA LEU A 18 -8.27 -7.57 -11.13
C LEU A 18 -8.76 -6.49 -12.10
N THR A 19 -7.94 -6.21 -13.09
CA THR A 19 -8.29 -5.51 -14.33
C THR A 19 -8.19 -6.47 -15.51
N PRO A 20 -8.78 -6.15 -16.67
CA PRO A 20 -8.56 -6.95 -17.88
C PRO A 20 -7.07 -7.12 -18.23
N GLY A 21 -6.26 -6.07 -18.05
CA GLY A 21 -4.81 -6.10 -18.23
C GLY A 21 -4.13 -7.06 -17.25
N ALA A 22 -4.49 -6.98 -15.95
CA ALA A 22 -3.96 -7.87 -14.94
C ALA A 22 -4.35 -9.35 -15.16
N ILE A 23 -5.54 -9.62 -15.71
CA ILE A 23 -5.92 -10.98 -16.13
C ILE A 23 -5.00 -11.46 -17.27
N GLY A 24 -4.75 -10.62 -18.27
CA GLY A 24 -3.83 -10.93 -19.36
C GLY A 24 -2.41 -11.25 -18.87
N CYS A 25 -1.86 -10.39 -18.00
CA CYS A 25 -0.58 -10.61 -17.33
C CYS A 25 -0.55 -11.95 -16.58
N ALA A 26 -1.55 -12.22 -15.74
CA ALA A 26 -1.65 -13.46 -14.97
C ALA A 26 -1.67 -14.70 -15.87
N LEU A 27 -2.48 -14.70 -16.94
CA LEU A 27 -2.58 -15.82 -17.86
C LEU A 27 -1.26 -16.10 -18.59
N SER A 28 -0.53 -15.06 -18.99
CA SER A 28 0.80 -15.20 -19.60
C SER A 28 1.79 -15.88 -18.66
N HIS A 29 1.85 -15.46 -17.39
CA HIS A 29 2.71 -16.11 -16.40
C HIS A 29 2.27 -17.55 -16.09
N MET A 30 0.96 -17.79 -15.93
CA MET A 30 0.44 -19.14 -15.71
C MET A 30 0.78 -20.09 -16.86
N GLN A 31 0.75 -19.60 -18.11
CA GLN A 31 1.16 -20.36 -19.28
C GLN A 31 2.65 -20.73 -19.20
N ILE A 32 3.53 -19.79 -18.85
CA ILE A 32 4.97 -20.04 -18.65
C ILE A 32 5.19 -21.08 -17.54
N TRP A 33 4.53 -20.93 -16.40
CA TRP A 33 4.66 -21.88 -15.28
C TRP A 33 4.18 -23.28 -15.65
N THR A 34 3.07 -23.38 -16.40
CA THR A 34 2.56 -24.65 -16.91
C THR A 34 3.59 -25.31 -17.82
N GLN A 35 4.19 -24.56 -18.74
CA GLN A 35 5.23 -25.08 -19.64
C GLN A 35 6.47 -25.57 -18.88
N ILE A 36 6.93 -24.81 -17.87
CA ILE A 36 8.04 -25.23 -17.00
C ILE A 36 7.73 -26.58 -16.34
N ILE A 37 6.53 -26.75 -15.81
CA ILE A 37 6.12 -27.98 -15.13
C ILE A 37 5.99 -29.14 -16.12
N GLU A 38 5.38 -28.93 -17.29
CA GLU A 38 5.18 -29.99 -18.28
C GLU A 38 6.52 -30.48 -18.84
N GLN A 39 7.46 -29.58 -19.10
CA GLN A 39 8.74 -29.91 -19.72
C GLN A 39 9.78 -30.42 -18.70
N HIS A 40 9.70 -29.97 -17.44
CA HIS A 40 10.74 -30.25 -16.45
C HIS A 40 10.25 -30.90 -15.15
N GLY A 41 8.95 -31.02 -14.94
CA GLY A 41 8.34 -31.55 -13.70
C GLY A 41 8.53 -33.04 -13.44
N GLY A 42 8.87 -33.82 -14.47
CA GLY A 42 9.13 -35.26 -14.39
C GLY A 42 10.57 -35.67 -14.07
N HIS A 43 11.48 -34.71 -13.88
CA HIS A 43 12.87 -35.01 -13.53
C HIS A 43 12.92 -35.59 -12.11
N SER A 44 13.28 -36.87 -12.00
CA SER A 44 13.52 -37.52 -10.71
C SER A 44 14.76 -36.90 -10.06
N VAL A 45 14.76 -36.83 -8.73
CA VAL A 45 15.73 -36.12 -7.86
C VAL A 45 17.13 -36.76 -7.86
N SER A 46 17.57 -37.41 -8.95
CA SER A 46 18.91 -38.02 -9.02
C SER A 46 19.94 -37.01 -9.52
N ASP A 47 20.77 -36.55 -8.57
CA ASP A 47 22.11 -35.97 -8.70
C ASP A 47 22.31 -34.65 -9.48
N SER A 48 21.28 -34.11 -10.13
CA SER A 48 21.38 -32.79 -10.79
C SER A 48 20.57 -31.72 -10.04
N PRO A 49 21.09 -30.48 -9.89
CA PRO A 49 20.33 -29.38 -9.30
C PRO A 49 19.07 -29.13 -10.12
N SER A 50 17.93 -28.87 -9.46
CA SER A 50 16.68 -28.54 -10.14
C SER A 50 16.92 -27.41 -11.14
N PRO A 51 16.42 -27.53 -12.39
CA PRO A 51 16.56 -26.45 -13.36
C PRO A 51 15.90 -25.17 -12.82
N ARG A 52 16.49 -24.04 -13.19
CA ARG A 52 16.09 -22.69 -12.81
C ARG A 52 15.81 -21.92 -14.08
N PHE A 53 14.75 -21.13 -14.06
CA PHE A 53 14.27 -20.37 -15.21
C PHE A 53 14.28 -18.89 -14.87
N LEU A 54 14.74 -18.07 -15.80
CA LEU A 54 14.65 -16.63 -15.71
C LEU A 54 13.45 -16.17 -16.55
N VAL A 55 12.47 -15.54 -15.90
CA VAL A 55 11.29 -14.95 -16.53
C VAL A 55 11.46 -13.45 -16.52
N ILE A 56 11.23 -12.82 -17.67
CA ILE A 56 11.42 -11.37 -17.88
C ILE A 56 10.27 -10.87 -18.75
N GLU A 57 9.57 -9.84 -18.29
CA GLU A 57 8.57 -9.11 -19.06
C GLU A 57 9.25 -8.20 -20.11
N ASP A 58 8.56 -7.89 -21.19
CA ASP A 58 9.07 -7.05 -22.28
C ASP A 58 9.27 -5.59 -21.88
N ASP A 59 8.67 -5.18 -20.77
CA ASP A 59 8.85 -3.87 -20.14
C ASP A 59 9.93 -3.84 -19.05
N CYS A 60 10.72 -4.90 -18.90
CA CYS A 60 11.84 -4.93 -17.97
C CYS A 60 12.99 -4.03 -18.45
N ARG A 61 13.44 -3.11 -17.59
CA ARG A 61 14.66 -2.32 -17.74
C ARG A 61 15.76 -2.88 -16.85
N PHE A 62 16.85 -3.31 -17.45
CA PHE A 62 18.05 -3.73 -16.71
C PHE A 62 18.79 -2.49 -16.19
N LEU A 63 19.22 -2.53 -14.92
CA LEU A 63 20.02 -1.47 -14.33
C LEU A 63 21.47 -1.54 -14.83
N PRO A 64 22.26 -0.44 -14.77
CA PRO A 64 23.61 -0.40 -15.34
C PRO A 64 24.56 -1.49 -14.86
N ASP A 65 24.38 -1.96 -13.62
CA ASP A 65 25.22 -3.00 -13.00
C ASP A 65 24.69 -4.43 -13.25
N PHE A 66 23.66 -4.59 -14.09
CA PHE A 66 23.15 -5.90 -14.46
C PHE A 66 24.10 -6.62 -15.42
N GLY A 67 24.39 -7.88 -15.11
CA GLY A 67 25.12 -8.80 -15.96
C GLY A 67 25.04 -10.22 -15.40
N GLU A 68 25.43 -11.20 -16.20
CA GLU A 68 25.37 -12.62 -15.83
C GLU A 68 26.12 -12.90 -14.52
N SER A 69 27.37 -12.43 -14.40
CA SER A 69 28.17 -12.59 -13.19
C SER A 69 27.58 -11.89 -11.97
N ALA A 70 26.96 -10.72 -12.14
CA ALA A 70 26.27 -10.03 -11.06
C ALA A 70 25.04 -10.82 -10.60
N LEU A 71 24.24 -11.34 -11.55
CA LEU A 71 23.09 -12.17 -11.25
C LEU A 71 23.48 -13.46 -10.51
N GLU A 72 24.48 -14.19 -11.01
CA GLU A 72 25.01 -15.40 -10.39
C GLU A 72 25.51 -15.14 -8.97
N GLN A 73 26.31 -14.10 -8.78
CA GLN A 73 26.84 -13.72 -7.48
C GLN A 73 25.72 -13.39 -6.47
N ARG A 74 24.68 -12.68 -6.92
CA ARG A 74 23.56 -12.28 -6.07
C ARG A 74 22.66 -13.47 -5.74
N LEU A 75 22.38 -14.34 -6.71
CA LEU A 75 21.62 -15.57 -6.50
C LEU A 75 22.36 -16.57 -5.60
N ALA A 76 23.69 -16.58 -5.61
CA ALA A 76 24.48 -17.42 -4.69
C ALA A 76 24.29 -17.06 -3.20
N SER A 77 23.81 -15.84 -2.91
CA SER A 77 23.49 -15.40 -1.55
C SER A 77 22.06 -15.73 -1.12
N VAL A 78 21.22 -16.24 -2.04
CA VAL A 78 19.82 -16.57 -1.76
C VAL A 78 19.75 -17.93 -1.06
N PRO A 79 19.00 -18.07 0.06
CA PRO A 79 18.85 -19.34 0.76
C PRO A 79 18.37 -20.47 -0.16
N ASN A 80 18.94 -21.67 -0.04
CA ASN A 80 18.70 -22.80 -0.95
C ASN A 80 17.24 -23.31 -1.01
N ASP A 81 16.39 -22.88 -0.08
CA ASP A 81 14.96 -23.22 -0.04
C ASP A 81 14.10 -22.32 -0.96
N TRP A 82 14.71 -21.36 -1.67
CA TRP A 82 13.98 -20.46 -2.55
C TRP A 82 13.26 -21.20 -3.68
N GLU A 83 12.00 -20.81 -3.89
CA GLU A 83 11.17 -21.29 -4.98
C GLU A 83 11.06 -20.25 -6.09
N ILE A 84 11.01 -18.97 -5.70
CA ILE A 84 11.03 -17.80 -6.58
C ILE A 84 11.96 -16.72 -6.01
N CYS A 85 12.71 -16.05 -6.88
CA CYS A 85 13.59 -14.95 -6.52
C CYS A 85 13.39 -13.75 -7.45
N TRP A 86 12.85 -12.65 -6.93
CA TRP A 86 12.64 -11.43 -7.71
C TRP A 86 13.92 -10.63 -7.87
N LEU A 87 14.16 -10.14 -9.09
CA LEU A 87 15.35 -9.37 -9.43
C LEU A 87 15.19 -7.86 -9.18
N GLY A 88 13.98 -7.43 -8.84
CA GLY A 88 13.60 -6.07 -8.47
C GLY A 88 12.20 -6.11 -7.88
N GLY A 89 11.61 -4.95 -7.61
CA GLY A 89 10.22 -4.86 -7.17
C GLY A 89 9.90 -3.64 -6.34
N VAL A 90 8.64 -3.53 -5.94
CA VAL A 90 8.11 -2.42 -5.16
C VAL A 90 7.76 -2.90 -3.75
N ASP A 91 8.19 -2.14 -2.75
CA ASP A 91 7.85 -2.33 -1.35
C ASP A 91 6.67 -1.42 -0.99
N SER A 92 5.44 -1.89 -1.18
CA SER A 92 4.24 -1.05 -1.07
C SER A 92 3.89 -0.65 0.36
N LEU A 93 4.34 -1.40 1.38
CA LEU A 93 4.10 -1.08 2.80
C LEU A 93 5.37 -0.62 3.53
N GLY A 94 6.54 -0.62 2.89
CA GLY A 94 7.79 -0.10 3.48
C GLY A 94 8.45 -1.04 4.50
N GLN A 95 8.12 -2.34 4.48
CA GLN A 95 8.56 -3.31 5.50
C GLN A 95 9.74 -4.17 5.05
N GLN A 96 10.17 -4.09 3.79
CA GLN A 96 11.18 -5.01 3.24
C GLN A 96 12.54 -4.86 3.95
N ALA A 97 12.86 -3.67 4.46
CA ALA A 97 14.12 -3.40 5.17
C ALA A 97 14.27 -4.24 6.45
N ALA A 98 13.17 -4.66 7.08
CA ALA A 98 13.20 -5.50 8.27
C ALA A 98 13.35 -7.00 7.96
N LEU A 99 13.28 -7.38 6.68
CA LEU A 99 13.25 -8.77 6.22
C LEU A 99 14.57 -9.25 5.58
N ASN A 100 15.70 -8.62 5.92
CA ASN A 100 17.02 -9.06 5.42
C ASN A 100 17.36 -10.45 6.00
N VAL A 101 17.77 -11.38 5.12
CA VAL A 101 18.20 -12.73 5.52
C VAL A 101 19.65 -13.03 5.16
N ALA A 102 20.20 -12.30 4.19
CA ALA A 102 21.61 -12.35 3.79
C ALA A 102 22.01 -11.00 3.15
N PRO A 103 23.30 -10.73 2.94
CA PRO A 103 23.75 -9.53 2.24
C PRO A 103 23.04 -9.39 0.88
N GLY A 104 22.22 -8.35 0.78
CA GLY A 104 21.48 -8.02 -0.42
C GLY A 104 20.36 -9.00 -0.83
N VAL A 105 19.86 -9.79 0.12
CA VAL A 105 18.72 -10.69 -0.04
C VAL A 105 17.72 -10.47 1.08
N ARG A 106 16.44 -10.32 0.71
CA ARG A 106 15.33 -10.11 1.62
C ARG A 106 14.26 -11.16 1.41
N ARG A 107 13.54 -11.55 2.47
CA ARG A 107 12.26 -12.25 2.31
C ARG A 107 11.21 -11.30 1.77
N VAL A 108 10.26 -11.85 1.01
CA VAL A 108 9.08 -11.10 0.57
C VAL A 108 7.92 -11.29 1.53
N TYR A 109 6.96 -10.37 1.46
CA TYR A 109 5.76 -10.31 2.29
C TYR A 109 4.61 -9.78 1.44
N SER A 110 3.40 -9.74 1.99
CA SER A 110 2.15 -9.40 1.31
C SER A 110 2.06 -7.95 0.83
N GLY A 111 3.03 -7.09 1.15
CA GLY A 111 3.20 -5.75 0.58
C GLY A 111 4.21 -5.66 -0.57
N PHE A 112 4.89 -6.76 -0.93
CA PHE A 112 5.81 -6.78 -2.06
C PHE A 112 5.06 -6.97 -3.38
N ARG A 113 5.37 -6.17 -4.40
CA ARG A 113 4.68 -6.20 -5.70
C ARG A 113 5.66 -6.20 -6.86
N THR A 114 5.49 -7.13 -7.79
CA THR A 114 6.01 -7.13 -9.17
C THR A 114 5.98 -8.56 -9.76
N THR A 115 5.88 -8.65 -11.08
CA THR A 115 6.25 -9.85 -11.88
C THR A 115 7.24 -9.53 -13.00
N THR A 116 7.76 -8.30 -13.06
CA THR A 116 8.60 -7.76 -14.15
C THR A 116 9.78 -8.66 -14.49
N ALA A 117 10.49 -9.16 -13.48
CA ALA A 117 11.51 -10.20 -13.69
C ALA A 117 11.84 -10.97 -12.42
N TYR A 118 11.99 -12.28 -12.57
CA TYR A 118 12.29 -13.20 -11.48
C TYR A 118 12.95 -14.49 -11.98
N ALA A 119 13.76 -15.10 -11.12
CA ALA A 119 14.18 -16.48 -11.26
C ALA A 119 13.15 -17.38 -10.57
N ILE A 120 12.85 -18.55 -11.13
CA ILE A 120 11.89 -19.52 -10.57
C ILE A 120 12.38 -20.95 -10.76
N THR A 121 12.09 -21.80 -9.79
CA THR A 121 12.33 -23.25 -9.88
C THR A 121 11.09 -23.98 -10.38
N VAL A 122 11.22 -25.27 -10.71
CA VAL A 122 10.04 -26.11 -11.03
C VAL A 122 9.08 -26.20 -9.84
N ALA A 123 9.60 -26.28 -8.61
CA ALA A 123 8.79 -26.25 -7.39
C ALA A 123 8.04 -24.92 -7.26
N GLY A 124 8.74 -23.79 -7.49
CA GLY A 124 8.12 -22.48 -7.49
C GLY A 124 7.04 -22.29 -8.54
N ALA A 125 7.22 -22.82 -9.76
CA ALA A 125 6.18 -22.78 -10.79
C ALA A 125 4.91 -23.54 -10.35
N LYS A 126 5.06 -24.70 -9.68
CA LYS A 126 3.93 -25.45 -9.10
C LYS A 126 3.24 -24.65 -8.00
N SER A 127 4.02 -24.13 -7.04
CA SER A 127 3.52 -23.30 -5.93
C SER A 127 2.79 -22.05 -6.44
N ALA A 128 3.36 -21.36 -7.45
CA ALA A 128 2.79 -20.18 -8.07
C ALA A 128 1.43 -20.46 -8.73
N LEU A 129 1.32 -21.55 -9.50
CA LEU A 129 0.03 -21.96 -10.08
C LEU A 129 -1.00 -22.34 -9.01
N GLU A 130 -0.57 -23.04 -7.96
CA GLU A 130 -1.46 -23.45 -6.88
C GLU A 130 -2.06 -22.26 -6.13
N VAL A 131 -1.25 -21.26 -5.79
CA VAL A 131 -1.75 -20.08 -5.04
C VAL A 131 -2.56 -19.14 -5.91
N CYS A 132 -2.28 -19.07 -7.22
CA CYS A 132 -2.98 -18.18 -8.14
C CYS A 132 -4.30 -18.76 -8.68
N LEU A 133 -4.64 -20.01 -8.37
CA LEU A 133 -5.87 -20.65 -8.84
C LEU A 133 -6.85 -20.95 -7.69
N PRO A 134 -8.11 -20.47 -7.79
CA PRO A 134 -8.65 -19.57 -8.82
C PRO A 134 -8.17 -18.12 -8.68
N LEU A 135 -8.02 -17.42 -9.81
CA LEU A 135 -7.50 -16.05 -9.85
C LEU A 135 -8.52 -15.06 -9.30
N TYR A 136 -8.24 -14.53 -8.12
CA TYR A 136 -9.13 -13.59 -7.41
C TYR A 136 -8.62 -12.15 -7.32
N TRP A 137 -7.32 -11.96 -7.50
CA TRP A 137 -6.54 -10.74 -7.31
C TRP A 137 -5.49 -10.69 -8.41
N GLN A 138 -4.79 -9.57 -8.55
CA GLN A 138 -3.61 -9.53 -9.41
C GLN A 138 -2.59 -10.61 -9.01
N VAL A 139 -1.84 -11.09 -9.99
CA VAL A 139 -0.96 -12.26 -9.84
C VAL A 139 0.13 -12.05 -8.78
N ASP A 140 0.70 -10.86 -8.73
CA ASP A 140 1.69 -10.45 -7.73
C ASP A 140 1.16 -10.47 -6.29
N THR A 141 -0.12 -10.13 -6.10
CA THR A 141 -0.82 -10.26 -4.81
C THR A 141 -0.97 -11.73 -4.43
N HIS A 142 -1.38 -12.60 -5.37
CA HIS A 142 -1.49 -14.04 -5.08
C HIS A 142 -0.15 -14.66 -4.70
N LEU A 143 0.92 -14.28 -5.40
CA LEU A 143 2.27 -14.77 -5.13
C LEU A 143 2.82 -14.39 -3.75
N THR A 144 2.22 -13.42 -3.06
CA THR A 144 2.74 -12.89 -1.79
C THR A 144 1.79 -13.02 -0.60
N GLN A 145 0.52 -13.38 -0.82
CA GLN A 145 -0.51 -13.38 0.23
C GLN A 145 -0.40 -14.53 1.26
N HIS A 146 0.30 -15.62 0.93
CA HIS A 146 0.42 -16.78 1.81
C HIS A 146 1.57 -16.59 2.80
N GLU A 147 1.27 -15.93 3.92
CA GLU A 147 2.27 -15.57 4.92
C GLU A 147 2.18 -16.41 6.20
N VAL A 148 3.32 -16.60 6.87
CA VAL A 148 3.34 -17.01 8.28
C VAL A 148 3.47 -15.76 9.14
N LYS A 149 2.51 -15.58 10.05
CA LYS A 149 2.61 -14.59 11.10
C LYS A 149 3.53 -15.13 12.21
N PRO A 150 4.42 -14.31 12.78
CA PRO A 150 5.15 -14.70 13.98
C PRO A 150 4.17 -15.11 15.07
N GLU A 151 4.51 -16.14 15.85
CA GLU A 151 3.72 -16.53 17.03
C GLU A 151 3.60 -15.35 18.02
N ASP A 152 2.47 -15.27 18.71
CA ASP A 152 2.19 -14.22 19.70
C ASP A 152 3.34 -14.14 20.72
N GLY A 153 4.05 -13.00 20.74
CA GLY A 153 5.20 -12.75 21.62
C GLY A 153 6.58 -12.88 20.97
N MET A 154 6.69 -13.42 19.76
CA MET A 154 7.95 -13.37 18.99
C MET A 154 8.04 -12.06 18.19
N ARG A 155 9.18 -11.36 18.31
CA ARG A 155 9.52 -10.23 17.44
C ARG A 155 9.84 -10.78 16.04
N GLY A 156 8.91 -10.64 15.10
CA GLY A 156 9.13 -10.97 13.70
C GLY A 156 8.20 -10.16 12.80
N PHE A 157 8.55 -10.06 11.52
CA PHE A 157 7.66 -9.53 10.49
C PHE A 157 7.08 -10.71 9.70
N PRO A 158 5.81 -10.64 9.27
CA PRO A 158 5.25 -11.68 8.41
C PRO A 158 6.04 -11.76 7.10
N PHE A 159 6.12 -12.95 6.54
CA PHE A 159 6.76 -13.19 5.25
C PHE A 159 6.04 -14.32 4.50
N THR A 160 6.12 -14.28 3.17
CA THR A 160 5.50 -15.26 2.28
C THR A 160 6.20 -16.62 2.40
N VAL A 161 5.41 -17.67 2.55
CA VAL A 161 5.87 -19.08 2.61
C VAL A 161 5.44 -19.90 1.40
N LYS A 162 4.57 -19.39 0.54
CA LYS A 162 4.13 -20.09 -0.66
C LYS A 162 3.83 -19.12 -1.82
N PRO A 163 4.62 -19.15 -2.91
CA PRO A 163 5.94 -19.81 -2.99
C PRO A 163 6.93 -19.26 -1.95
N ILE A 164 7.95 -20.04 -1.59
CA ILE A 164 9.06 -19.53 -0.73
C ILE A 164 9.84 -18.48 -1.54
N GLY A 165 9.66 -17.21 -1.17
CA GLY A 165 10.04 -16.08 -1.99
C GLY A 165 11.11 -15.18 -1.39
N TYR A 166 12.06 -14.75 -2.22
CA TYR A 166 13.09 -13.78 -1.84
C TYR A 166 13.26 -12.69 -2.90
N SER A 167 13.67 -11.49 -2.51
CA SER A 167 14.01 -10.42 -3.45
C SER A 167 15.45 -9.98 -3.29
N LEU A 168 16.05 -9.61 -4.42
CA LEU A 168 17.39 -9.02 -4.47
C LEU A 168 17.34 -7.54 -4.13
N PHE A 169 18.22 -7.09 -3.23
CA PHE A 169 18.43 -5.68 -2.89
C PHE A 169 19.92 -5.29 -2.86
N PRO A 170 20.37 -4.20 -3.51
CA PRO A 170 19.61 -3.36 -4.44
C PRO A 170 19.06 -4.16 -5.61
N SER A 171 17.98 -3.66 -6.21
CA SER A 171 17.41 -4.25 -7.42
C SER A 171 18.46 -4.36 -8.52
N LEU A 172 18.29 -5.35 -9.38
CA LEU A 172 19.07 -5.56 -10.60
C LEU A 172 18.31 -5.10 -11.85
N VAL A 173 16.99 -5.01 -11.73
CA VAL A 173 16.07 -4.59 -12.79
C VAL A 173 14.97 -3.72 -12.20
N GLU A 174 14.29 -2.99 -13.07
CA GLU A 174 13.10 -2.22 -12.77
C GLU A 174 12.14 -2.27 -13.95
N GLN A 175 10.91 -1.83 -13.76
CA GLN A 175 9.92 -1.76 -14.83
C GLN A 175 10.08 -0.44 -15.60
N ALA A 176 10.06 -0.49 -16.92
CA ALA A 176 10.17 0.65 -17.83
C ALA A 176 8.83 1.39 -17.96
N LYS A 177 8.35 1.98 -16.86
CA LYS A 177 7.04 2.65 -16.77
C LYS A 177 6.85 3.77 -17.80
N GLU A 178 7.93 4.42 -18.23
CA GLU A 178 7.86 5.48 -19.24
C GLU A 178 7.58 4.99 -20.67
N ARG A 179 7.74 3.69 -20.93
CA ARG A 179 7.60 3.11 -22.27
C ARG A 179 6.26 2.44 -22.51
N PHE A 180 5.53 2.10 -21.45
CA PHE A 180 4.30 1.33 -21.52
C PHE A 180 3.21 2.05 -20.73
N ASP A 181 2.21 2.57 -21.44
CA ASP A 181 1.05 3.26 -20.85
C ASP A 181 0.02 2.22 -20.38
N THR A 182 0.37 1.40 -19.39
CA THR A 182 -0.54 0.38 -18.86
C THR A 182 -1.18 0.82 -17.53
N ASP A 183 -2.41 0.36 -17.33
CA ASP A 183 -3.23 0.64 -16.15
C ASP A 183 -2.62 0.13 -14.83
N VAL A 184 -1.69 -0.83 -14.92
CA VAL A 184 -0.97 -1.49 -13.81
C VAL A 184 0.29 -0.72 -13.39
N GLN A 185 0.72 0.31 -14.13
CA GLN A 185 2.04 0.93 -14.00
C GLN A 185 2.05 2.39 -13.53
N LYS A 186 0.93 2.89 -12.98
CA LYS A 186 0.86 4.28 -12.50
C LYS A 186 1.95 4.53 -11.45
N ASP A 187 2.70 5.60 -11.69
CA ASP A 187 4.03 5.74 -11.17
C ASP A 187 4.03 6.19 -9.71
N SER A 188 4.67 5.44 -8.81
CA SER A 188 4.91 5.84 -7.42
C SER A 188 5.78 7.10 -7.29
N THR A 189 6.41 7.57 -8.36
CA THR A 189 7.27 8.76 -8.36
C THR A 189 6.49 10.08 -8.40
N GLU A 190 5.21 10.10 -8.81
CA GLU A 190 4.31 11.21 -8.45
C GLU A 190 4.10 11.29 -6.92
N HIS A 191 4.31 10.18 -6.19
CA HIS A 191 4.06 10.09 -4.75
C HIS A 191 5.21 10.62 -3.89
N HIS A 192 6.40 10.89 -4.46
CA HIS A 192 7.54 11.43 -3.71
C HIS A 192 7.57 12.97 -3.67
N ALA A 193 6.78 13.64 -4.53
CA ALA A 193 6.68 15.10 -4.60
C ALA A 193 5.73 15.72 -3.54
N LEU A 194 5.07 14.90 -2.70
CA LEU A 194 4.22 15.37 -1.60
C LEU A 194 5.02 15.81 -0.35
N ARG A 195 6.19 16.43 -0.55
CA ARG A 195 6.95 17.10 0.50
C ARG A 195 6.95 18.60 0.26
N GLU A 196 5.79 19.19 0.47
CA GLU A 196 5.63 20.39 1.29
C GLU A 196 4.16 20.48 1.70
N ALA A 197 3.93 20.84 2.96
CA ALA A 197 2.63 20.85 3.63
C ALA A 197 1.71 22.00 3.15
N LEU A 198 1.71 22.28 1.86
CA LEU A 198 0.87 23.27 1.22
C LEU A 198 -0.28 22.56 0.51
N LEU A 199 -1.49 23.10 0.64
CA LEU A 199 -2.65 22.62 -0.10
C LEU A 199 -2.32 22.64 -1.60
N PRO A 200 -2.54 21.53 -2.34
CA PRO A 200 -2.54 21.56 -3.80
C PRO A 200 -3.30 22.78 -4.34
N GLN A 201 -2.75 23.43 -5.38
CA GLN A 201 -3.38 24.61 -5.97
C GLN A 201 -4.81 24.28 -6.41
N GLY A 202 -5.78 25.14 -6.05
CA GLY A 202 -7.18 25.00 -6.45
C GLY A 202 -8.07 24.20 -5.48
N ILE A 203 -7.60 23.85 -4.28
CA ILE A 203 -8.48 23.26 -3.27
C ILE A 203 -9.46 24.29 -2.73
N ASP A 204 -10.74 23.93 -2.76
CA ASP A 204 -11.80 24.65 -2.07
C ASP A 204 -11.59 24.51 -0.54
N THR A 205 -11.05 25.53 0.11
CA THR A 205 -10.88 25.54 1.57
C THR A 205 -12.23 25.51 2.31
N ARG A 206 -13.35 25.72 1.61
CA ARG A 206 -14.71 25.59 2.15
C ARG A 206 -15.34 24.23 1.82
N GLU A 207 -14.54 23.26 1.38
CA GLU A 207 -15.02 21.91 1.13
C GLU A 207 -15.64 21.33 2.42
N PRO A 208 -16.94 20.96 2.40
CA PRO A 208 -17.56 20.34 3.57
C PRO A 208 -16.88 19.01 3.90
N LEU A 209 -16.60 18.78 5.18
CA LEU A 209 -15.86 17.61 5.65
C LEU A 209 -16.77 16.67 6.44
N LEU A 210 -16.50 15.37 6.33
CA LEU A 210 -17.14 14.30 7.10
C LEU A 210 -16.10 13.56 7.92
N LEU A 211 -16.50 13.12 9.12
CA LEU A 211 -15.74 12.16 9.90
C LEU A 211 -16.28 10.74 9.68
N LEU A 212 -15.40 9.82 9.30
CA LEU A 212 -15.68 8.39 9.18
C LEU A 212 -14.80 7.64 10.14
N GLY A 213 -15.37 6.79 10.99
CA GLY A 213 -14.57 6.07 11.96
C GLY A 213 -15.35 5.13 12.83
N SER A 214 -14.67 4.67 13.88
CA SER A 214 -15.24 3.81 14.92
C SER A 214 -16.54 4.35 15.54
N CYS A 215 -16.72 5.67 15.68
CA CYS A 215 -17.93 6.27 16.25
C CYS A 215 -19.19 6.17 15.37
N ASN A 216 -19.04 5.84 14.08
CA ASN A 216 -20.17 5.66 13.15
C ASN A 216 -20.09 4.35 12.35
N GLY A 217 -19.31 3.39 12.85
CA GLY A 217 -19.12 2.09 12.20
C GLY A 217 -18.56 2.20 10.79
N TRP A 218 -17.82 3.27 10.49
CA TRP A 218 -17.30 3.56 9.14
C TRP A 218 -18.40 3.69 8.06
N SER A 219 -19.62 4.08 8.45
CA SER A 219 -20.74 4.27 7.53
C SER A 219 -20.76 5.69 6.94
N LEU A 220 -20.62 5.78 5.62
CA LEU A 220 -20.69 7.06 4.90
C LEU A 220 -22.05 7.74 5.06
N GLU A 221 -23.12 6.96 5.03
CA GLU A 221 -24.49 7.47 5.18
C GLU A 221 -24.71 8.07 6.58
N GLU A 222 -24.22 7.37 7.62
CA GLU A 222 -24.32 7.89 8.99
C GLU A 222 -23.44 9.13 9.17
N ALA A 223 -22.24 9.12 8.57
CA ALA A 223 -21.34 10.27 8.58
C ALA A 223 -21.98 11.52 7.96
N GLN A 224 -22.62 11.38 6.80
CA GLN A 224 -23.34 12.46 6.12
C GLN A 224 -24.48 13.04 6.96
N ARG A 225 -25.15 12.21 7.76
CA ARG A 225 -26.29 12.63 8.60
C ARG A 225 -25.86 13.35 9.87
N ARG A 226 -24.78 12.89 10.52
CA ARG A 226 -24.47 13.27 11.91
C ARG A 226 -23.03 13.68 12.19
N PHE A 227 -22.10 13.38 11.30
CA PHE A 227 -20.67 13.61 11.51
C PHE A 227 -20.08 14.55 10.46
N CYS A 228 -20.83 15.62 10.16
CA CYS A 228 -20.43 16.67 9.23
C CYS A 228 -19.85 17.86 10.01
N PHE A 229 -18.62 18.24 9.66
CA PHE A 229 -17.95 19.39 10.26
C PHE A 229 -18.69 20.68 9.92
N GLN A 230 -18.90 21.52 10.93
CA GLN A 230 -19.56 22.82 10.81
C GLN A 230 -18.49 23.91 10.72
N PRO A 231 -18.59 24.86 9.78
CA PRO A 231 -17.73 26.03 9.76
C PRO A 231 -17.83 26.80 11.08
N MET A 232 -16.69 27.19 11.64
CA MET A 232 -16.64 28.06 12.81
C MET A 232 -16.68 29.52 12.35
N GLU A 233 -17.48 30.35 13.03
CA GLU A 233 -17.45 31.80 12.82
C GLU A 233 -16.07 32.34 13.22
N ASP A 234 -15.43 33.05 12.30
CA ASP A 234 -14.10 33.60 12.50
C ASP A 234 -14.13 34.62 13.65
N SER A 235 -13.43 34.31 14.74
CA SER A 235 -13.32 35.19 15.92
C SER A 235 -12.42 36.42 15.67
N GLY A 236 -12.18 36.80 14.41
CA GLY A 236 -11.46 38.01 14.01
C GLY A 236 -9.94 37.85 13.94
N HIS A 237 -9.42 36.62 13.91
CA HIS A 237 -7.98 36.35 13.89
C HIS A 237 -7.54 35.42 12.76
N SER A 238 -8.44 34.88 11.95
CA SER A 238 -8.05 34.03 10.83
C SER A 238 -7.72 34.85 9.58
N SER A 239 -6.70 34.40 8.84
CA SER A 239 -6.45 34.94 7.50
C SER A 239 -7.69 34.67 6.63
N PRO A 240 -8.08 35.56 5.71
CA PRO A 240 -9.20 35.32 4.79
C PRO A 240 -9.05 34.05 3.93
N SER A 241 -7.86 33.44 3.89
CA SER A 241 -7.56 32.17 3.22
C SER A 241 -7.69 30.92 4.11
N GLN A 242 -8.01 31.08 5.39
CA GLN A 242 -8.11 30.00 6.35
C GLN A 242 -9.58 29.73 6.68
N VAL A 243 -9.98 28.46 6.61
CA VAL A 243 -11.31 28.01 7.04
C VAL A 243 -11.12 27.06 8.20
N LEU A 244 -11.77 27.38 9.32
CA LEU A 244 -11.82 26.53 10.50
C LEU A 244 -13.19 25.85 10.56
N SER A 245 -13.20 24.53 10.75
CA SER A 245 -14.43 23.77 10.96
C SER A 245 -14.31 22.89 12.19
N SER A 246 -15.44 22.59 12.83
CA SER A 246 -15.50 21.80 14.05
C SER A 246 -16.59 20.71 14.01
N LEU A 247 -16.38 19.64 14.76
CA LEU A 247 -17.36 18.56 14.94
C LEU A 247 -17.28 18.06 16.39
N ARG A 248 -18.41 18.06 17.09
CA ARG A 248 -18.51 17.40 18.39
C ARG A 248 -18.76 15.92 18.19
N VAL A 249 -17.93 15.09 18.81
CA VAL A 249 -18.00 13.62 18.68
C VAL A 249 -17.86 12.96 20.03
N GLU A 250 -18.64 11.91 20.24
CA GLU A 250 -18.49 11.02 21.39
C GLU A 250 -17.37 10.01 21.11
N VAL A 251 -16.40 9.91 22.03
CA VAL A 251 -15.26 9.01 21.94
C VAL A 251 -15.67 7.64 22.49
N PRO A 252 -15.71 6.58 21.66
CA PRO A 252 -16.07 5.24 22.13
C PRO A 252 -15.13 4.71 23.22
N SER A 253 -15.61 3.76 24.02
CA SER A 253 -14.76 3.00 24.93
C SER A 253 -13.68 2.25 24.15
N GLY A 254 -12.41 2.59 24.36
CA GLY A 254 -11.28 2.09 23.57
C GLY A 254 -10.71 3.08 22.55
N GLY A 255 -11.24 4.31 22.53
CA GLY A 255 -10.74 5.42 21.73
C GLY A 255 -11.48 5.63 20.42
N LEU A 256 -11.02 6.63 19.66
CA LEU A 256 -11.56 7.01 18.37
C LEU A 256 -10.47 6.85 17.30
N SER A 257 -10.66 5.89 16.39
CA SER A 257 -9.94 5.81 15.13
C SER A 257 -10.85 6.29 13.99
N PHE A 258 -10.33 7.18 13.14
CA PHE A 258 -11.13 7.84 12.10
C PHE A 258 -10.31 8.43 10.94
N GLN A 259 -10.99 8.67 9.83
CA GLN A 259 -10.55 9.49 8.69
C GLN A 259 -11.46 10.70 8.53
N ILE A 260 -10.92 11.74 7.89
CA ILE A 260 -11.70 12.91 7.49
C ILE A 260 -11.74 12.93 5.97
N ILE A 261 -12.92 13.01 5.38
CA ILE A 261 -13.10 13.00 3.93
C ILE A 261 -13.97 14.17 3.47
N SER A 262 -13.97 14.44 2.17
CA SER A 262 -14.88 15.41 1.57
C SER A 262 -16.32 14.89 1.56
N ALA A 263 -17.28 15.73 1.87
CA ALA A 263 -18.70 15.38 1.75
C ALA A 263 -19.15 15.32 0.28
N ARG A 264 -18.55 16.11 -0.62
CA ARG A 264 -18.90 16.13 -2.05
C ARG A 264 -18.22 15.00 -2.83
N HIS A 265 -16.94 14.78 -2.56
CA HIS A 265 -16.07 13.85 -3.29
C HIS A 265 -15.90 12.51 -2.58
N SER A 266 -16.41 12.37 -1.36
CA SER A 266 -16.37 11.14 -0.58
C SER A 266 -14.94 10.58 -0.51
N TRP A 267 -14.78 9.28 -0.77
CA TRP A 267 -13.51 8.58 -0.73
C TRP A 267 -12.46 9.07 -1.73
N HIS A 268 -12.82 9.91 -2.71
CA HIS A 268 -11.89 10.51 -3.66
C HIS A 268 -11.13 11.71 -3.09
N TRP A 269 -11.36 12.08 -1.83
CA TRP A 269 -10.67 13.19 -1.16
C TRP A 269 -10.58 12.88 0.32
N ARG A 270 -9.37 12.58 0.82
CA ARG A 270 -9.14 12.10 2.19
C ARG A 270 -8.00 12.84 2.86
N LEU A 271 -8.22 13.23 4.11
CA LEU A 271 -7.17 13.69 5.00
C LEU A 271 -6.57 12.50 5.75
N TYR A 272 -5.26 12.51 5.89
CA TYR A 272 -4.53 11.48 6.63
C TYR A 272 -3.36 12.10 7.41
N THR A 273 -2.88 11.36 8.40
CA THR A 273 -1.75 11.81 9.21
C THR A 273 -0.46 11.81 8.37
N ASN A 274 0.40 12.83 8.51
CA ASN A 274 1.74 12.79 7.89
C ASN A 274 2.69 11.76 8.55
N GLY A 275 2.21 11.09 9.60
CA GLY A 275 2.91 10.01 10.29
C GLY A 275 3.11 8.75 9.44
N MET A 276 4.16 7.99 9.75
CA MET A 276 4.39 6.68 9.15
C MET A 276 3.40 5.66 9.74
N PRO A 277 2.79 4.77 8.93
CA PRO A 277 1.84 3.77 9.43
C PRO A 277 2.40 2.90 10.57
N GLU A 278 3.71 2.64 10.51
CA GLU A 278 4.51 1.85 11.46
C GLU A 278 4.68 2.51 12.85
N ASP A 279 4.44 3.82 12.96
CA ASP A 279 4.57 4.57 14.22
C ASP A 279 3.17 4.97 14.73
N PRO A 280 2.58 4.22 15.67
CA PRO A 280 1.27 4.55 16.22
C PRO A 280 1.22 5.93 16.88
N GLY A 281 2.33 6.44 17.43
CA GLY A 281 2.40 7.75 18.07
C GLY A 281 2.28 8.89 17.06
N SER A 282 2.66 8.65 15.81
CA SER A 282 2.56 9.62 14.72
C SER A 282 1.14 9.85 14.21
N ARG A 283 0.21 8.95 14.56
CA ARG A 283 -1.22 9.00 14.23
C ARG A 283 -2.07 9.60 15.35
N GLU A 284 -1.50 9.71 16.54
CA GLU A 284 -2.22 10.09 17.74
C GLU A 284 -2.39 11.61 17.82
N LEU A 285 -3.65 12.05 17.76
CA LEU A 285 -3.99 13.44 18.05
C LEU A 285 -3.84 13.68 19.56
N ARG A 286 -3.39 14.90 19.90
CA ARG A 286 -3.27 15.34 21.29
C ARG A 286 -4.20 16.53 21.53
N ARG A 287 -4.70 16.64 22.75
CA ARG A 287 -5.59 17.72 23.18
C ARG A 287 -4.86 19.07 23.16
N GLY A 288 -5.54 20.10 22.65
CA GLY A 288 -5.11 21.50 22.76
C GLY A 288 -4.71 22.16 21.44
N ASP A 289 -4.92 23.47 21.36
CA ASP A 289 -4.62 24.28 20.17
C ASP A 289 -3.12 24.39 19.86
N ASP A 290 -2.23 24.11 20.82
CA ASP A 290 -0.78 24.06 20.63
C ASP A 290 -0.29 22.68 20.10
N LYS A 291 -1.19 21.69 20.02
CA LYS A 291 -0.89 20.32 19.58
C LYS A 291 -1.46 19.96 18.21
N LYS A 292 -1.62 20.96 17.35
CA LYS A 292 -2.12 20.80 15.97
C LYS A 292 -1.25 19.82 15.19
N MET A 293 -1.84 18.73 14.73
CA MET A 293 -1.19 17.78 13.84
C MET A 293 -1.29 18.26 12.40
N MET A 294 -0.18 18.22 11.67
CA MET A 294 -0.19 18.44 10.22
C MET A 294 -0.79 17.21 9.53
N ALA A 295 -1.81 17.43 8.72
CA ALA A 295 -2.42 16.41 7.89
C ALA A 295 -2.04 16.63 6.43
N CYS A 296 -2.10 15.54 5.67
CA CYS A 296 -1.95 15.56 4.22
C CYS A 296 -3.32 15.33 3.58
N LEU A 297 -3.52 15.92 2.41
CA LEU A 297 -4.65 15.60 1.57
C LEU A 297 -4.20 14.67 0.45
N VAL A 298 -5.04 13.69 0.15
CA VAL A 298 -4.96 12.93 -1.10
C VAL A 298 -6.28 13.00 -1.83
N SER A 299 -6.23 13.12 -3.16
CA SER A 299 -7.41 13.12 -4.01
C SER A 299 -7.27 12.21 -5.23
N GLY A 300 -8.41 11.83 -5.81
CA GLY A 300 -8.46 11.03 -7.03
C GLY A 300 -7.93 9.60 -6.85
N LYS A 301 -7.03 9.18 -7.75
CA LYS A 301 -6.53 7.79 -7.84
C LYS A 301 -5.57 7.43 -6.70
N ASP A 302 -5.05 8.43 -5.99
CA ASP A 302 -4.00 8.25 -4.99
C ASP A 302 -4.55 7.93 -3.59
N THR A 303 -5.86 7.86 -3.43
CA THR A 303 -6.50 7.74 -2.11
C THR A 303 -6.10 6.50 -1.33
N ASN A 304 -5.47 5.52 -1.99
CA ASN A 304 -4.89 4.36 -1.34
C ASN A 304 -3.73 4.70 -0.38
N ILE A 305 -3.02 5.83 -0.58
CA ILE A 305 -1.94 6.28 0.31
C ILE A 305 -2.45 6.53 1.74
N ALA A 306 -3.71 6.92 1.88
CA ALA A 306 -4.33 7.19 3.18
C ALA A 306 -4.67 5.91 3.97
N HIS A 307 -4.54 4.71 3.38
CA HIS A 307 -4.83 3.46 4.10
C HIS A 307 -3.89 3.27 5.30
N ALA A 308 -4.47 2.85 6.43
CA ALA A 308 -3.79 2.65 7.71
C ALA A 308 -3.17 3.91 8.35
N ARG A 309 -3.43 5.09 7.78
CA ARG A 309 -2.99 6.41 8.29
C ARG A 309 -4.13 7.20 8.93
N ASP A 310 -5.01 6.45 9.60
CA ASP A 310 -6.15 6.98 10.33
C ASP A 310 -5.66 7.84 11.51
N PHE A 311 -6.40 8.90 11.81
CA PHE A 311 -6.21 9.62 13.06
C PHE A 311 -6.65 8.75 14.23
N LEU A 312 -5.93 8.86 15.34
CA LEU A 312 -6.18 8.08 16.55
C LEU A 312 -6.31 9.00 17.77
N ILE A 313 -7.28 8.71 18.63
CA ILE A 313 -7.41 9.25 19.99
C ILE A 313 -7.57 8.05 20.91
N ARG A 314 -6.60 7.75 21.77
CA ARG A 314 -6.58 6.50 22.54
C ARG A 314 -7.57 6.51 23.68
N GLU A 315 -7.52 7.54 24.51
CA GLU A 315 -8.48 7.80 25.59
C GLU A 315 -8.53 9.31 25.80
N ALA A 316 -9.72 9.86 25.94
CA ALA A 316 -9.93 11.25 26.29
C ALA A 316 -10.50 11.30 27.72
N ASP A 317 -10.04 12.24 28.53
CA ASP A 317 -10.61 12.48 29.88
C ASP A 317 -12.11 12.78 29.82
N GLU A 318 -12.58 13.25 28.65
CA GLU A 318 -13.96 13.59 28.36
C GLU A 318 -14.53 12.62 27.31
N GLN A 319 -15.78 12.17 27.53
CA GLN A 319 -16.49 11.32 26.58
C GLN A 319 -16.87 12.05 25.30
N VAL A 320 -16.97 13.38 25.32
CA VAL A 320 -17.34 14.19 24.15
C VAL A 320 -16.27 15.24 23.93
N ILE A 321 -15.64 15.20 22.76
CA ILE A 321 -14.59 16.15 22.35
C ILE A 321 -15.08 17.02 21.20
N GLU A 322 -14.41 18.15 20.98
CA GLU A 322 -14.58 18.95 19.75
C GLU A 322 -13.36 18.76 18.84
N LEU A 323 -13.56 18.03 17.75
CA LEU A 323 -12.58 17.91 16.69
C LEU A 323 -12.57 19.16 15.82
N ARG A 324 -11.39 19.66 15.49
CA ARG A 324 -11.20 20.85 14.66
C ARG A 324 -10.31 20.54 13.47
N VAL A 325 -10.68 21.12 12.32
CA VAL A 325 -9.90 21.06 11.08
C VAL A 325 -9.71 22.47 10.56
N SER A 326 -8.46 22.84 10.30
CA SER A 326 -8.09 24.07 9.63
C SER A 326 -7.59 23.76 8.23
N LEU A 327 -8.24 24.32 7.21
CA LEU A 327 -7.79 24.33 5.83
C LEU A 327 -7.24 25.71 5.50
N SER A 328 -5.93 25.82 5.28
CA SER A 328 -5.25 27.07 4.93
C SER A 328 -4.35 26.87 3.71
N ALA A 329 -4.49 27.76 2.72
CA ALA A 329 -3.60 27.75 1.55
C ALA A 329 -2.13 28.03 1.93
N SER A 330 -1.90 28.82 3.00
CA SER A 330 -0.56 29.18 3.49
C SER A 330 -0.03 28.21 4.55
N ASP A 331 -0.91 27.72 5.42
CA ASP A 331 -0.50 26.99 6.64
C ASP A 331 -0.78 25.48 6.59
N GLY A 332 -1.30 25.01 5.44
CA GLY A 332 -1.64 23.61 5.20
C GLY A 332 -2.92 23.17 5.89
N ILE A 333 -2.99 21.86 6.12
CA ILE A 333 -4.14 21.21 6.78
C ILE A 333 -3.73 20.83 8.19
N ARG A 334 -4.50 21.29 9.18
CA ARG A 334 -4.24 20.95 10.58
C ARG A 334 -5.46 20.32 11.22
N VAL A 335 -5.23 19.27 12.02
CA VAL A 335 -6.27 18.53 12.73
C VAL A 335 -5.89 18.44 14.21
N TRP A 336 -6.85 18.68 15.10
CA TRP A 336 -6.68 18.55 16.56
C TRP A 336 -8.03 18.41 17.25
N PHE A 337 -8.01 18.19 18.56
CA PHE A 337 -9.22 18.26 19.38
C PHE A 337 -8.98 19.12 20.63
N VAL A 338 -10.06 19.66 21.19
CA VAL A 338 -10.08 20.44 22.43
C VAL A 338 -11.01 19.84 23.47
#